data_AF-A0A962XED8-F1
#
_entry.id   AF-A0A962XED8-F1
#
_cell.length_a   1.000
_cell.length_b   1.000
_cell.length_c   1.000
_cell.angle_alpha   90.00
_cell.angle_beta   90.00
_cell.angle_gamma   90.00
#
_symmetry.space_group_name_H-M   'P 1'
#
loop_
_entity.id
_entity.type
_entity.pdbx_description
1 polymer ?
#
loop_
_entity_poly.entity_id
_entity_poly.type
_entity_poly.pdbx_seq_one_letter_code
_entity_poly.pdbx_strand_id
1 'polypeptide(L)'
;MKVRHQSRGRQATAAGLRAVAACLDREPARERLIEYLHAIQDRHGCLTHDHLLALAERLAVAPVAVFETASFYHHFDVVEDEASAPPALTIRVCTSISCCMHGGEDLLQALKAELEPAIRIQAVPCVGRCAEAPVAVIGQRPLAHADVSIVQQAVEEGIVHDEAPVHAVTYTAYRENGGYGLLRRLQEASPDTRDGIIATLRDARLRGLGGAGFPLARKWDIVRQQPAPRLLAVNIDEGEPGTFKDRHLLQIDPHRFIEGMLIAAEVVGVEKIYIYLRDEYAGIRALLRRELTDLLDDPPCALPPIELRRGAGAYICGEESAMLESIEGKRGMPRLRPPYIAEHGLFGRPTLEHN
;
A
#
# COMPACT_ATOMS: atom_id res chain seq x y z
N MET A 1 -19.98 -23.12 -34.07
CA MET A 1 -20.26 -21.92 -33.25
C MET A 1 -20.48 -22.40 -31.82
N LYS A 2 -19.49 -22.28 -30.92
CA LYS A 2 -19.69 -22.66 -29.51
C LYS A 2 -20.60 -21.61 -28.87
N VAL A 3 -21.78 -22.02 -28.44
CA VAL A 3 -22.72 -21.21 -27.66
C VAL A 3 -21.98 -20.77 -26.40
N ARG A 4 -21.69 -19.46 -26.30
CA ARG A 4 -21.11 -18.85 -25.10
C ARG A 4 -22.12 -19.10 -23.99
N HIS A 5 -21.78 -19.95 -23.02
CA HIS A 5 -22.63 -20.22 -21.85
C HIS A 5 -22.99 -18.87 -21.23
N GLN A 6 -24.25 -18.42 -21.38
CA GLN A 6 -24.75 -17.29 -20.61
C GLN A 6 -24.64 -17.68 -19.14
N SER A 7 -23.84 -16.94 -18.38
CA SER A 7 -23.72 -17.12 -16.95
C SER A 7 -25.11 -16.98 -16.32
N ARG A 8 -25.55 -17.99 -15.58
CA ARG A 8 -26.78 -17.92 -14.78
C ARG A 8 -26.52 -16.97 -13.59
N GLY A 9 -26.90 -15.70 -13.71
CA GLY A 9 -26.71 -14.67 -12.69
C GLY A 9 -26.94 -13.25 -13.23
N ARG A 10 -26.99 -12.26 -12.34
CA ARG A 10 -27.00 -10.83 -12.71
C ARG A 10 -25.75 -10.52 -13.54
N GLN A 11 -25.95 -9.93 -14.72
CA GLN A 11 -24.85 -9.57 -15.62
C GLN A 11 -24.51 -8.09 -15.45
N ALA A 12 -23.27 -7.74 -15.75
CA ALA A 12 -22.85 -6.35 -15.82
C ALA A 12 -23.62 -5.62 -16.92
N THR A 13 -24.06 -4.40 -16.63
CA THR A 13 -24.68 -3.56 -17.65
C THR A 13 -23.61 -3.05 -18.63
N ALA A 14 -24.04 -2.66 -19.83
CA ALA A 14 -23.15 -2.01 -20.78
C ALA A 14 -22.56 -0.69 -20.22
N ALA A 15 -23.24 -0.03 -19.28
CA ALA A 15 -22.74 1.16 -18.61
C ALA A 15 -21.61 0.82 -17.63
N GLY A 16 -21.80 -0.19 -16.76
CA GLY A 16 -20.77 -0.68 -15.84
C GLY A 16 -19.51 -1.15 -16.57
N LEU A 17 -19.66 -1.89 -17.67
CA LEU A 17 -18.53 -2.33 -18.49
C LEU A 17 -17.72 -1.17 -19.08
N ARG A 18 -18.37 -0.06 -19.45
CA ARG A 18 -17.70 1.16 -19.92
C ARG A 18 -17.03 1.91 -18.77
N ALA A 19 -17.71 2.03 -17.63
CA ALA A 19 -17.17 2.68 -16.43
C ALA A 19 -15.87 2.01 -15.96
N VAL A 20 -15.90 0.68 -15.81
CA VAL A 20 -14.71 -0.10 -15.44
C VAL A 20 -13.62 0.02 -16.51
N ALA A 21 -13.96 -0.12 -17.79
CA ALA A 21 -12.97 -0.01 -18.86
C ALA A 21 -12.24 1.34 -18.87
N ALA A 22 -12.92 2.43 -18.48
CA ALA A 22 -12.30 3.75 -18.39
C ALA A 22 -11.33 3.89 -17.20
N CYS A 23 -11.35 2.98 -16.23
CA CYS A 23 -10.49 2.98 -15.05
C CYS A 23 -9.26 2.06 -15.19
N LEU A 24 -9.26 1.12 -16.14
CA LEU A 24 -8.16 0.18 -16.34
C LEU A 24 -7.10 0.82 -17.25
N ASP A 25 -5.91 1.05 -16.70
CA ASP A 25 -4.76 1.63 -17.39
C ASP A 25 -3.91 0.58 -18.13
N ARG A 26 -4.17 -0.71 -17.87
CA ARG A 26 -3.36 -1.86 -18.31
C ARG A 26 -4.24 -3.08 -18.54
N GLU A 27 -3.62 -4.13 -19.10
CA GLU A 27 -4.28 -5.41 -19.30
C GLU A 27 -4.84 -5.98 -17.98
N PRO A 28 -6.09 -6.49 -17.96
CA PRO A 28 -6.70 -7.04 -16.76
C PRO A 28 -5.90 -8.23 -16.23
N ALA A 29 -5.47 -8.14 -14.98
CA ALA A 29 -4.74 -9.19 -14.29
C ALA A 29 -5.33 -9.37 -12.88
N ARG A 30 -5.63 -10.62 -12.51
CA ARG A 30 -6.31 -10.94 -11.25
C ARG A 30 -5.58 -10.36 -10.04
N GLU A 31 -4.26 -10.44 -10.03
CA GLU A 31 -3.43 -9.94 -8.94
C GLU A 31 -3.50 -8.42 -8.75
N ARG A 32 -4.05 -7.68 -9.70
CA ARG A 32 -4.25 -6.23 -9.62
C ARG A 32 -5.66 -5.84 -9.20
N LEU A 33 -6.47 -6.80 -8.75
CA LEU A 33 -7.87 -6.57 -8.37
C LEU A 33 -8.03 -5.37 -7.43
N ILE A 34 -7.23 -5.27 -6.37
CA ILE A 34 -7.31 -4.16 -5.40
C ILE A 34 -6.94 -2.81 -6.04
N GLU A 35 -5.96 -2.76 -6.93
CA GLU A 35 -5.61 -1.55 -7.67
C GLU A 35 -6.76 -1.09 -8.57
N TYR A 36 -7.47 -2.03 -9.21
CA TYR A 36 -8.64 -1.72 -10.02
C TYR A 36 -9.82 -1.25 -9.17
N LEU A 37 -10.02 -1.83 -7.98
CA LEU A 37 -11.02 -1.35 -7.03
C LEU A 37 -10.71 0.10 -6.58
N HIS A 38 -9.44 0.41 -6.29
CA HIS A 38 -9.03 1.80 -6.03
C HIS A 38 -9.32 2.72 -7.21
N ALA A 39 -8.95 2.34 -8.43
CA ALA A 39 -9.16 3.17 -9.61
C ALA A 39 -10.65 3.47 -9.86
N ILE A 40 -11.52 2.47 -9.69
CA ILE A 40 -12.97 2.65 -9.81
C ILE A 40 -13.49 3.57 -8.70
N GLN A 41 -13.11 3.32 -7.45
CA GLN A 41 -13.57 4.14 -6.34
C GLN A 41 -13.08 5.59 -6.43
N ASP A 42 -11.80 5.81 -6.74
CA ASP A 42 -11.24 7.16 -6.88
C ASP A 42 -11.97 7.95 -7.98
N ARG A 43 -12.43 7.28 -9.05
CA ARG A 43 -13.17 7.90 -10.14
C ARG A 43 -14.66 8.11 -9.86
N HIS A 44 -15.30 7.17 -9.19
CA HIS A 44 -16.76 7.12 -9.04
C HIS A 44 -17.25 7.41 -7.61
N GLY A 45 -16.35 7.58 -6.65
CA GLY A 45 -16.64 7.80 -5.23
C GLY A 45 -17.12 6.56 -4.46
N CYS A 46 -17.46 5.47 -5.15
CA CYS A 46 -17.94 4.22 -4.55
C CYS A 46 -17.84 3.04 -5.54
N LEU A 47 -18.11 1.85 -5.02
CA LEU A 47 -18.13 0.59 -5.75
C LEU A 47 -19.56 0.02 -5.77
N THR A 48 -20.27 0.20 -6.88
CA THR A 48 -21.60 -0.38 -7.07
C THR A 48 -21.50 -1.88 -7.39
N HIS A 49 -22.60 -2.63 -7.24
CA HIS A 49 -22.61 -4.04 -7.63
C HIS A 49 -22.36 -4.20 -9.13
N ASP A 50 -22.84 -3.28 -9.96
CA ASP A 50 -22.57 -3.26 -11.39
C ASP A 50 -21.07 -3.05 -11.70
N HIS A 51 -20.37 -2.20 -10.93
CA HIS A 51 -18.91 -2.07 -11.04
C HIS A 51 -18.20 -3.39 -10.73
N LEU A 52 -18.58 -4.07 -9.64
CA LEU A 52 -17.97 -5.32 -9.22
C LEU A 52 -18.22 -6.45 -10.23
N LEU A 53 -19.43 -6.53 -10.79
CA LEU A 53 -19.78 -7.48 -11.86
C LEU A 53 -18.99 -7.21 -13.14
N ALA A 54 -18.91 -5.95 -13.56
CA ALA A 54 -18.15 -5.54 -14.74
C ALA A 54 -16.66 -5.86 -14.58
N LEU A 55 -16.10 -5.63 -13.39
CA LEU A 55 -14.71 -5.95 -13.09
C LEU A 55 -14.47 -7.47 -13.07
N ALA A 56 -15.39 -8.25 -12.51
CA ALA A 56 -15.32 -9.72 -12.53
C ALA A 56 -15.33 -10.28 -13.95
N GLU A 57 -16.17 -9.73 -14.84
CA GLU A 57 -16.21 -10.11 -16.25
C GLU A 57 -14.88 -9.77 -16.95
N ARG A 58 -14.34 -8.57 -16.70
CA ARG A 58 -13.05 -8.13 -17.28
C ARG A 58 -11.86 -8.98 -16.83
N LEU A 59 -11.86 -9.44 -15.59
CA LEU A 59 -10.81 -10.27 -15.02
C LEU A 59 -11.03 -11.78 -15.27
N ALA A 60 -12.16 -12.16 -15.87
CA ALA A 60 -12.56 -13.56 -16.04
C ALA A 60 -12.55 -14.36 -14.71
N VAL A 61 -13.00 -13.74 -13.62
CA VAL A 61 -13.12 -14.37 -12.30
C VAL A 61 -14.58 -14.41 -11.83
N ALA A 62 -14.85 -15.20 -10.79
CA ALA A 62 -16.19 -15.25 -10.20
C ALA A 62 -16.55 -13.91 -9.55
N PRO A 63 -17.77 -13.37 -9.75
CA PRO A 63 -18.22 -12.13 -9.11
C PRO A 63 -18.07 -12.11 -7.59
N VAL A 64 -18.32 -13.25 -6.94
CA VAL A 64 -18.16 -13.40 -5.49
C VAL A 64 -16.73 -13.12 -5.03
N ALA A 65 -15.72 -13.52 -5.80
CA ALA A 65 -14.33 -13.28 -5.44
C ALA A 65 -13.98 -11.77 -5.45
N VAL A 66 -14.58 -11.02 -6.37
CA VAL A 66 -14.44 -9.56 -6.43
C VAL A 66 -15.18 -8.91 -5.25
N PHE A 67 -16.42 -9.32 -5.00
CA PHE A 67 -17.23 -8.80 -3.90
C PHE A 67 -16.64 -9.08 -2.52
N GLU A 68 -16.19 -10.31 -2.26
CA GLU A 68 -15.55 -10.68 -0.99
C GLU A 68 -14.23 -9.95 -0.77
N THR A 69 -13.49 -9.67 -1.85
CA THR A 69 -12.26 -8.86 -1.76
C THR A 69 -12.62 -7.42 -1.44
N ALA A 70 -13.53 -6.80 -2.18
CA ALA A 70 -13.93 -5.41 -1.96
C ALA A 70 -14.51 -5.19 -0.57
N SER A 71 -15.41 -6.05 -0.11
CA SER A 71 -16.07 -5.91 1.21
C SER A 71 -15.17 -6.23 2.42
N PHE A 72 -14.00 -6.82 2.20
CA PHE A 72 -13.03 -7.09 3.28
C PHE A 72 -12.26 -5.85 3.74
N TYR A 73 -12.03 -4.89 2.84
CA TYR A 73 -11.18 -3.74 3.09
C TYR A 73 -12.01 -2.50 3.48
N HIS A 74 -11.67 -1.85 4.61
CA HIS A 74 -12.47 -0.77 5.18
C HIS A 74 -12.54 0.50 4.33
N HIS A 75 -11.58 0.69 3.42
CA HIS A 75 -11.56 1.89 2.59
C HIS A 75 -12.44 1.76 1.35
N PHE A 76 -13.01 0.59 1.07
CA PHE A 76 -13.89 0.39 -0.05
C PHE A 76 -15.36 0.59 0.32
N ASP A 77 -15.98 1.59 -0.31
CA ASP A 77 -17.40 1.91 -0.16
C ASP A 77 -18.22 1.07 -1.14
N VAL A 78 -18.56 -0.14 -0.73
CA VAL A 78 -19.43 -1.05 -1.51
C VAL A 78 -20.90 -0.68 -1.29
N VAL A 79 -21.61 -0.34 -2.37
CA VAL A 79 -23.00 0.11 -2.33
C VAL A 79 -23.91 -0.71 -3.27
N GLU A 80 -25.20 -0.76 -2.94
CA GLU A 80 -26.22 -1.29 -3.84
C GLU A 80 -26.44 -0.34 -5.03
N ASP A 81 -26.81 -0.87 -6.20
CA ASP A 81 -26.90 -0.08 -7.44
C ASP A 81 -27.96 1.04 -7.39
N GLU A 82 -28.98 0.91 -6.53
CA GLU A 82 -30.06 1.89 -6.34
C GLU A 82 -29.89 2.71 -5.05
N ALA A 83 -28.85 2.44 -4.25
CA ALA A 83 -28.60 3.18 -3.01
C ALA A 83 -28.00 4.55 -3.33
N SER A 84 -28.26 5.52 -2.44
CA SER A 84 -27.59 6.82 -2.53
C SER A 84 -26.09 6.64 -2.33
N ALA A 85 -25.29 7.17 -3.25
CA ALA A 85 -23.84 7.20 -3.10
C ALA A 85 -23.45 7.88 -1.76
N PRO A 86 -22.34 7.46 -1.13
CA PRO A 86 -21.84 8.17 0.04
C PRO A 86 -21.59 9.64 -0.31
N PRO A 87 -21.67 10.53 0.69
CA PRO A 87 -21.27 11.92 0.53
C PRO A 87 -19.92 12.06 -0.19
N ALA A 88 -19.84 12.98 -1.15
CA ALA A 88 -18.65 13.18 -1.98
C ALA A 88 -17.40 13.52 -1.14
N LEU A 89 -17.60 14.21 -0.01
CA LEU A 89 -16.56 14.52 0.95
C LEU A 89 -16.68 13.63 2.18
N THR A 90 -15.57 12.99 2.55
CA THR A 90 -15.45 12.22 3.79
C THR A 90 -14.38 12.81 4.68
N ILE A 91 -14.72 13.05 5.94
CA ILE A 91 -13.81 13.41 7.02
C ILE A 91 -13.68 12.22 7.95
N ARG A 92 -12.45 11.74 8.13
CA ARG A 92 -12.11 10.63 9.01
C ARG A 92 -11.39 11.17 10.24
N VAL A 93 -11.93 10.93 11.43
CA VAL A 93 -11.30 11.35 12.68
C VAL A 93 -10.66 10.14 13.33
N CYS A 94 -9.35 10.21 13.58
CA CYS A 94 -8.64 9.14 14.27
C CYS A 94 -9.08 9.12 15.74
N THR A 95 -9.65 8.00 16.19
CA THR A 95 -10.08 7.80 17.59
C THR A 95 -9.22 6.76 18.31
N SER A 96 -8.03 6.45 17.77
CA SER A 96 -7.05 5.60 18.45
C SER A 96 -6.35 6.34 19.60
N ILE A 97 -5.61 5.61 20.43
CA ILE A 97 -5.13 6.01 21.77
C ILE A 97 -4.58 7.44 21.81
N SER A 98 -3.57 7.78 21.00
CA SER A 98 -2.95 9.11 21.05
C SER A 98 -3.93 10.23 20.70
N CYS A 99 -4.79 10.04 19.70
CA CYS A 99 -5.78 11.05 19.33
C CYS A 99 -6.91 11.13 20.36
N CYS A 100 -7.38 10.00 20.89
CA CYS A 100 -8.37 9.95 21.97
C CYS A 100 -7.87 10.75 23.20
N MET A 101 -6.60 10.55 23.60
CA MET A 101 -5.97 11.30 24.70
C MET A 101 -5.88 12.82 24.45
N HIS A 102 -5.95 13.27 23.19
CA HIS A 102 -5.92 14.67 22.80
C HIS A 102 -7.30 15.17 22.32
N GLY A 103 -8.40 14.53 22.73
CA GLY A 103 -9.77 14.99 22.44
C GLY A 103 -10.32 14.58 21.08
N GLY A 104 -9.77 13.53 20.43
CA GLY A 104 -10.25 13.05 19.13
C GLY A 104 -11.71 12.58 19.12
N GLU A 105 -12.22 12.07 20.25
CA GLU A 105 -13.65 11.74 20.38
C GLU A 105 -14.52 12.99 20.46
N ASP A 106 -14.10 13.99 21.23
CA ASP A 106 -14.79 15.27 21.34
C ASP A 106 -14.83 15.98 19.99
N LEU A 107 -13.70 16.00 19.26
CA LEU A 107 -13.60 16.51 17.90
C LEU A 107 -14.60 15.80 16.97
N LEU A 108 -14.67 14.47 17.02
CA LEU A 108 -15.61 13.70 16.20
C LEU A 108 -17.06 14.11 16.46
N GLN A 109 -17.45 14.28 17.73
CA GLN A 109 -18.81 14.67 18.09
C GLN A 109 -19.10 16.12 17.68
N ALA A 110 -18.16 17.05 17.92
CA ALA A 110 -18.30 18.45 17.55
C ALA A 110 -18.47 18.60 16.03
N LEU A 111 -17.63 17.93 15.24
CA LEU A 111 -17.76 17.94 13.78
C LEU A 111 -19.11 17.40 13.31
N LYS A 112 -19.62 16.31 13.90
CA LYS A 112 -20.95 15.78 13.56
C LYS A 112 -22.10 16.71 13.92
N ALA A 113 -21.93 17.57 14.92
CA ALA A 113 -22.93 18.53 15.35
C ALA A 113 -22.90 19.82 14.51
N GLU A 114 -21.70 20.26 14.10
CA GLU A 114 -21.48 21.57 13.49
C GLU A 114 -21.39 21.57 11.96
N LEU A 115 -20.96 20.47 11.33
CA LEU A 115 -20.83 20.39 9.88
C LEU A 115 -22.12 19.90 9.19
N GLU A 116 -22.24 20.25 7.91
CA GLU A 116 -23.41 19.93 7.10
C GLU A 116 -23.64 18.41 6.97
N PRO A 117 -24.92 17.96 6.92
CA PRO A 117 -25.26 16.54 6.69
C PRO A 117 -24.73 15.97 5.37
N ALA A 118 -24.35 16.84 4.42
CA ALA A 118 -23.78 16.46 3.12
C ALA A 118 -22.29 16.07 3.20
N ILE A 119 -21.67 16.06 4.38
CA ILE A 119 -20.30 15.59 4.61
C ILE A 119 -20.35 14.32 5.45
N ARG A 120 -19.68 13.25 4.99
CA ARG A 120 -19.57 12.01 5.78
C ARG A 120 -18.50 12.17 6.84
N ILE A 121 -18.86 12.04 8.12
CA ILE A 121 -17.93 12.13 9.24
C ILE A 121 -17.90 10.80 9.98
N GLN A 122 -16.72 10.17 10.04
CA GLN A 122 -16.57 8.84 10.64
C GLN A 122 -15.33 8.71 11.52
N ALA A 123 -15.43 7.87 12.55
CA ALA A 123 -14.30 7.44 13.34
C ALA A 123 -13.45 6.45 12.53
N VAL A 124 -12.13 6.51 12.68
CA VAL A 124 -11.19 5.54 12.09
C VAL A 124 -10.10 5.11 13.07
N PRO A 125 -9.47 3.94 12.85
CA PRO A 125 -8.25 3.53 13.55
C PRO A 125 -7.07 4.51 13.33
N CYS A 126 -5.92 4.16 13.91
CA CYS A 126 -4.71 4.98 13.80
C CYS A 126 -4.31 5.22 12.34
N VAL A 127 -4.18 6.49 11.96
CA VAL A 127 -3.70 6.93 10.62
C VAL A 127 -2.17 7.14 10.58
N GLY A 128 -1.46 6.63 11.58
CA GLY A 128 -0.01 6.76 11.72
C GLY A 128 0.47 8.14 12.17
N ARG A 129 -0.39 9.13 12.41
CA ARG A 129 0.04 10.52 12.69
C ARG A 129 0.02 10.88 14.17
N CYS A 130 0.44 9.95 15.03
CA CYS A 130 0.33 10.11 16.49
C CYS A 130 1.11 11.31 17.07
N ALA A 131 2.21 11.74 16.43
CA ALA A 131 2.94 12.95 16.85
C ALA A 131 2.17 14.26 16.55
N GLU A 132 1.16 14.20 15.69
CA GLU A 132 0.35 15.32 15.20
C GLU A 132 -1.07 15.29 15.83
N ALA A 133 -1.28 14.53 16.91
CA ALA A 133 -2.59 14.33 17.50
C ALA A 133 -3.24 15.62 18.05
N PRO A 134 -4.59 15.72 18.04
CA PRO A 134 -5.52 14.81 17.37
C PRO A 134 -5.49 15.02 15.84
N VAL A 135 -5.85 13.99 15.07
CA VAL A 135 -5.76 14.01 13.61
C VAL A 135 -7.12 13.75 12.98
N ALA A 136 -7.48 14.63 12.04
CA ALA A 136 -8.56 14.40 11.08
C ALA A 136 -7.98 14.25 9.67
N VAL A 137 -8.67 13.53 8.79
CA VAL A 137 -8.28 13.36 7.39
C VAL A 137 -9.47 13.75 6.51
N ILE A 138 -9.32 14.82 5.74
CA ILE A 138 -10.30 15.29 4.77
C ILE A 138 -9.97 14.73 3.39
N GLY A 139 -10.82 13.83 2.87
CA GLY A 139 -10.49 13.05 1.68
C GLY A 139 -9.25 12.16 1.94
N GLN A 140 -8.11 12.56 1.39
CA GLN A 140 -6.79 11.96 1.62
C GLN A 140 -5.83 12.90 2.38
N ARG A 141 -6.17 14.19 2.54
CA ARG A 141 -5.34 15.20 3.20
C ARG A 141 -5.43 15.07 4.72
N PRO A 142 -4.33 14.79 5.43
CA PRO A 142 -4.31 14.79 6.89
C PRO A 142 -4.21 16.21 7.44
N LEU A 143 -4.89 16.46 8.56
CA LEU A 143 -4.89 17.70 9.31
C LEU A 143 -4.29 17.42 10.69
N ALA A 144 -3.13 18.01 10.95
CA ALA A 144 -2.43 17.92 12.23
C ALA A 144 -3.09 18.83 13.27
N HIS A 145 -3.04 18.42 14.54
CA HIS A 145 -3.60 19.14 15.68
C HIS A 145 -5.03 19.64 15.42
N ALA A 146 -5.83 18.79 14.80
CA ALA A 146 -7.12 19.17 14.23
C ALA A 146 -8.08 19.65 15.32
N ASP A 147 -8.74 20.77 15.06
CA ASP A 147 -9.93 21.22 15.77
C ASP A 147 -11.05 21.51 14.75
N VAL A 148 -12.22 21.91 15.23
CA VAL A 148 -13.37 22.19 14.34
C VAL A 148 -13.04 23.31 13.35
N SER A 149 -12.32 24.34 13.78
CA SER A 149 -11.99 25.50 12.94
C SER A 149 -11.02 25.13 11.81
N ILE A 150 -9.98 24.34 12.12
CA ILE A 150 -9.01 23.83 11.14
C ILE A 150 -9.73 22.96 10.10
N VAL A 151 -10.64 22.10 10.55
CA VAL A 151 -11.40 21.23 9.66
C VAL A 151 -12.36 22.03 8.78
N GLN A 152 -13.10 22.99 9.33
CA GLN A 152 -13.99 23.87 8.56
C GLN A 152 -13.23 24.67 7.51
N GLN A 153 -12.10 25.27 7.88
CA GLN A 153 -11.24 25.97 6.93
C GLN A 153 -10.76 25.04 5.81
N ALA A 154 -10.36 23.81 6.14
CA ALA A 154 -9.94 22.85 5.13
C ALA A 154 -11.08 22.41 4.19
N VAL A 155 -12.33 22.36 4.69
CA VAL A 155 -13.53 22.13 3.87
C VAL A 155 -13.75 23.28 2.91
N GLU A 156 -13.64 24.53 3.38
CA GLU A 156 -13.79 25.74 2.56
C GLU A 156 -12.68 25.86 1.49
N GLU A 157 -11.44 25.49 1.82
CA GLU A 157 -10.33 25.42 0.88
C GLU A 157 -10.56 24.41 -0.26
N GLY A 158 -11.34 23.35 -0.01
CA GLY A 158 -11.65 22.31 -1.00
C GLY A 158 -10.45 21.42 -1.38
N ILE A 159 -9.32 21.53 -0.68
CA ILE A 159 -8.12 20.73 -0.93
C ILE A 159 -8.20 19.42 -0.15
N VAL A 160 -8.43 18.32 -0.88
CA VAL A 160 -8.70 16.99 -0.31
C VAL A 160 -7.61 15.96 -0.57
N HIS A 161 -6.54 16.33 -1.30
CA HIS A 161 -5.41 15.45 -1.59
C HIS A 161 -4.20 15.81 -0.73
N ASP A 162 -3.48 14.78 -0.28
CA ASP A 162 -2.20 14.94 0.41
C ASP A 162 -1.08 15.12 -0.62
N GLU A 163 -0.15 16.03 -0.34
CA GLU A 163 0.96 16.33 -1.24
C GLU A 163 2.21 15.53 -0.84
N ALA A 164 3.10 15.32 -1.82
CA ALA A 164 4.41 14.73 -1.53
C ALA A 164 5.21 15.65 -0.58
N PRO A 165 5.83 15.12 0.48
CA PRO A 165 6.68 15.92 1.36
C PRO A 165 7.74 16.69 0.59
N VAL A 166 7.73 18.02 0.72
CA VAL A 166 8.59 18.93 -0.06
C VAL A 166 10.06 18.88 0.35
N HIS A 167 10.36 18.41 1.56
CA HIS A 167 11.71 18.35 2.13
C HIS A 167 12.37 16.97 1.98
N ALA A 168 11.71 16.01 1.33
CA ALA A 168 12.29 14.70 1.08
C ALA A 168 13.51 14.82 0.17
N VAL A 169 14.59 14.09 0.49
CA VAL A 169 15.75 13.97 -0.40
C VAL A 169 15.30 13.37 -1.71
N THR A 170 15.56 14.07 -2.81
CA THR A 170 15.21 13.64 -4.17
C THR A 170 16.23 12.67 -4.74
N TYR A 171 15.86 11.97 -5.81
CA TYR A 171 16.72 11.05 -6.53
C TYR A 171 18.04 11.69 -6.97
N THR A 172 17.94 12.87 -7.58
CA THR A 172 19.11 13.64 -8.05
C THR A 172 20.02 13.99 -6.88
N ALA A 173 19.49 14.57 -5.80
CA ALA A 173 20.27 14.95 -4.64
C ALA A 173 20.93 13.73 -3.96
N TYR A 174 20.22 12.60 -3.90
CA TYR A 174 20.78 11.36 -3.35
C TYR A 174 21.97 10.86 -4.17
N ARG A 175 21.87 10.89 -5.51
CA ARG A 175 22.96 10.50 -6.43
C ARG A 175 24.17 11.42 -6.39
N GLU A 176 23.95 12.73 -6.35
CA GLU A 176 25.03 13.73 -6.24
C GLU A 176 25.85 13.53 -4.96
N ASN A 177 25.20 13.08 -3.88
CA ASN A 177 25.85 12.74 -2.61
C ASN A 177 26.47 11.32 -2.58
N GLY A 178 26.57 10.64 -3.72
CA GLY A 178 27.19 9.32 -3.84
C GLY A 178 26.27 8.13 -3.57
N GLY A 179 24.97 8.36 -3.42
CA GLY A 179 23.94 7.33 -3.30
C GLY A 179 23.96 6.32 -4.45
N TYR A 180 23.51 5.10 -4.18
CA TYR A 180 23.58 3.94 -5.08
C TYR A 180 25.00 3.44 -5.39
N GLY A 181 26.05 4.05 -4.83
CA GLY A 181 27.43 3.64 -5.07
C GLY A 181 27.71 2.21 -4.60
N LEU A 182 27.10 1.76 -3.50
CA LEU A 182 27.25 0.37 -3.03
C LEU A 182 26.53 -0.60 -3.96
N LEU A 183 25.30 -0.27 -4.37
CA LEU A 183 24.53 -1.08 -5.30
C LEU A 183 25.28 -1.31 -6.62
N ARG A 184 25.84 -0.25 -7.23
CA ARG A 184 26.61 -0.36 -8.47
C ARG A 184 27.81 -1.31 -8.32
N ARG A 185 28.61 -1.11 -7.26
CA ARG A 185 29.78 -1.97 -6.99
C ARG A 185 29.38 -3.42 -6.77
N LEU A 186 28.23 -3.68 -6.15
CA LEU A 186 27.76 -5.04 -5.88
C LEU A 186 27.45 -5.83 -7.16
N GLN A 187 26.96 -5.17 -8.21
CA GLN A 187 26.66 -5.80 -9.49
C GLN A 187 27.91 -6.15 -10.30
N GLU A 188 28.97 -5.36 -10.15
CA GLU A 188 30.27 -5.59 -10.79
C GLU A 188 31.17 -6.57 -10.00
N ALA A 189 30.85 -6.79 -8.73
CA ALA A 189 31.68 -7.59 -7.82
C ALA A 189 31.49 -9.10 -8.01
N SER A 190 32.50 -9.86 -7.56
CA SER A 190 32.45 -11.31 -7.54
C SER A 190 31.28 -11.83 -6.67
N PRO A 191 30.76 -13.04 -6.94
CA PRO A 191 29.72 -13.66 -6.13
C PRO A 191 30.02 -13.66 -4.62
N ASP A 192 31.28 -13.86 -4.22
CA ASP A 192 31.75 -13.88 -2.82
C ASP A 192 31.43 -12.59 -2.05
N THR A 193 31.29 -11.46 -2.75
CA THR A 193 30.93 -10.17 -2.12
C THR A 193 29.56 -10.22 -1.46
N ARG A 194 28.62 -11.00 -2.02
CA ARG A 194 27.28 -11.19 -1.43
C ARG A 194 27.36 -11.94 -0.10
N ASP A 195 28.25 -12.93 -0.01
CA ASP A 195 28.50 -13.66 1.24
C ASP A 195 29.13 -12.75 2.30
N GLY A 196 30.05 -11.86 1.89
CA GLY A 196 30.62 -10.83 2.76
C GLY A 196 29.58 -9.84 3.33
N ILE A 197 28.58 -9.44 2.53
CA ILE A 197 27.48 -8.60 3.01
C ILE A 197 26.64 -9.35 4.05
N ILE A 198 26.26 -10.60 3.77
CA ILE A 198 25.49 -11.41 4.72
C ILE A 198 26.27 -11.61 6.03
N ALA A 199 27.58 -11.88 5.95
CA ALA A 199 28.44 -11.99 7.13
C ALA A 199 28.47 -10.69 7.93
N THR A 200 28.63 -9.54 7.26
CA THR A 200 28.59 -8.21 7.91
C THR A 200 27.26 -7.97 8.64
N LEU A 201 26.14 -8.29 8.00
CA LEU A 201 24.80 -8.16 8.60
C LEU A 201 24.60 -9.09 9.80
N ARG A 202 25.21 -10.29 9.75
CA ARG A 202 25.20 -11.28 10.83
C ARG A 202 26.02 -10.79 12.03
N ASP A 203 27.20 -10.25 11.78
CA ASP A 203 28.11 -9.71 12.81
C ASP A 203 27.52 -8.46 13.47
N ALA A 204 26.83 -7.62 12.70
CA ALA A 204 26.06 -6.48 13.20
C ALA A 204 24.85 -6.91 14.05
N ARG A 205 24.46 -8.20 14.01
CA ARG A 205 23.28 -8.76 14.68
C ARG A 205 22.00 -7.99 14.35
N LEU A 206 21.86 -7.56 13.10
CA LEU A 206 20.70 -6.80 12.66
C LEU A 206 19.45 -7.71 12.70
N ARG A 207 18.33 -7.15 13.19
CA ARG A 207 17.06 -7.86 13.37
C ARG A 207 15.96 -7.10 12.62
N GLY A 208 14.90 -7.81 12.23
CA GLY A 208 13.73 -7.19 11.62
C GLY A 208 13.08 -6.16 12.57
N LEU A 209 12.81 -4.97 12.04
CA LEU A 209 12.28 -3.82 12.80
C LEU A 209 10.73 -3.71 12.75
N GLY A 210 10.05 -4.68 12.14
CA GLY A 210 8.59 -4.81 12.15
C GLY A 210 8.01 -5.46 13.42
N GLY A 211 8.80 -5.61 14.49
CA GLY A 211 8.35 -6.13 15.79
C GLY A 211 8.76 -7.57 16.10
N ALA A 212 8.69 -8.49 15.13
CA ALA A 212 9.04 -9.91 15.35
C ALA A 212 10.53 -10.15 15.66
N GLY A 213 11.42 -9.24 15.24
CA GLY A 213 12.84 -9.31 15.58
C GLY A 213 13.57 -10.53 15.01
N PHE A 214 13.16 -11.09 13.88
CA PHE A 214 13.87 -12.21 13.27
C PHE A 214 15.27 -11.77 12.78
N PRO A 215 16.34 -12.55 12.94
CA PRO A 215 17.69 -12.17 12.47
C PRO A 215 17.74 -11.95 10.96
N LEU A 216 18.17 -10.75 10.53
CA LEU A 216 18.07 -10.31 9.14
C LEU A 216 18.93 -11.17 8.20
N ALA A 217 20.21 -11.36 8.54
CA ALA A 217 21.12 -12.18 7.74
C ALA A 217 20.60 -13.61 7.53
N ARG A 218 19.99 -14.20 8.57
CA ARG A 218 19.38 -15.53 8.49
C ARG A 218 18.16 -15.54 7.55
N LYS A 219 17.33 -14.50 7.56
CA LYS A 219 16.17 -14.39 6.66
C LYS A 219 16.62 -14.36 5.20
N TRP A 220 17.66 -13.56 4.91
CA TRP A 220 18.24 -13.45 3.57
C TRP A 220 18.86 -14.78 3.12
N ASP A 221 19.63 -15.44 3.99
CA ASP A 221 20.21 -16.77 3.71
C ASP A 221 19.13 -17.81 3.35
N ILE A 222 18.05 -17.89 4.14
CA ILE A 222 16.96 -18.85 3.92
C ILE A 222 16.35 -18.67 2.53
N VAL A 223 16.00 -17.42 2.15
CA VAL A 223 15.35 -17.16 0.86
C VAL A 223 16.34 -17.32 -0.30
N ARG A 224 17.60 -16.89 -0.14
CA ARG A 224 18.65 -17.03 -1.17
C ARG A 224 18.96 -18.49 -1.50
N GLN A 225 18.74 -19.41 -0.56
CA GLN A 225 18.92 -20.85 -0.79
C GLN A 225 17.75 -21.51 -1.54
N GLN A 226 16.62 -20.83 -1.69
CA GLN A 226 15.45 -21.36 -2.41
C GLN A 226 15.63 -21.27 -3.93
N PRO A 227 14.92 -22.08 -4.73
CA PRO A 227 14.96 -21.98 -6.19
C PRO A 227 14.55 -20.59 -6.69
N ALA A 228 15.18 -20.13 -7.78
CA ALA A 228 14.71 -18.98 -8.53
C ALA A 228 13.45 -19.35 -9.36
N PRO A 229 12.59 -18.38 -9.74
CA PRO A 229 12.66 -16.95 -9.41
C PRO A 229 12.16 -16.64 -7.99
N ARG A 230 12.83 -15.70 -7.32
CA ARG A 230 12.53 -15.22 -5.96
C ARG A 230 11.93 -13.81 -6.02
N LEU A 231 11.08 -13.47 -5.06
CA LEU A 231 10.42 -12.16 -4.99
C LEU A 231 10.79 -11.41 -3.70
N LEU A 232 10.65 -10.09 -3.72
CA LEU A 232 10.73 -9.24 -2.55
C LEU A 232 9.39 -8.54 -2.33
N ALA A 233 8.85 -8.62 -1.13
CA ALA A 233 7.71 -7.84 -0.67
C ALA A 233 8.17 -6.91 0.46
N VAL A 234 7.95 -5.60 0.32
CA VAL A 234 8.30 -4.61 1.32
C VAL A 234 7.04 -4.11 2.02
N ASN A 235 7.03 -4.14 3.34
CA ASN A 235 5.87 -3.89 4.19
C ASN A 235 5.91 -2.49 4.80
N ILE A 236 5.12 -1.59 4.21
CA ILE A 236 4.90 -0.22 4.66
C ILE A 236 3.40 -0.04 5.00
N ASP A 237 2.77 -1.07 5.58
CA ASP A 237 1.39 -0.96 6.08
C ASP A 237 1.34 -0.19 7.42
N GLU A 238 2.45 -0.17 8.19
CA GLU A 238 2.66 0.56 9.46
C GLU A 238 1.37 0.78 10.28
N GLY A 239 0.63 -0.31 10.52
CA GLY A 239 -0.74 -0.26 11.05
C GLY A 239 -0.82 -0.13 12.57
N GLU A 240 0.25 -0.46 13.30
CA GLU A 240 0.29 -0.46 14.77
C GLU A 240 0.07 0.95 15.33
N PRO A 241 -0.95 1.18 16.18
CA PRO A 241 -1.18 2.47 16.82
C PRO A 241 0.07 3.02 17.52
N GLY A 242 0.38 4.30 17.26
CA GLY A 242 1.58 4.94 17.81
C GLY A 242 2.83 4.79 16.94
N THR A 243 2.83 3.94 15.90
CA THR A 243 3.97 3.80 14.99
C THR A 243 3.87 4.77 13.81
N PHE A 244 5.01 5.41 13.50
CA PHE A 244 5.17 6.37 12.40
C PHE A 244 6.62 6.50 11.91
N LYS A 245 7.46 5.53 12.28
CA LYS A 245 8.88 5.48 11.94
C LYS A 245 9.07 5.33 10.43
N ASP A 246 8.23 4.56 9.76
CA ASP A 246 8.36 4.26 8.34
C ASP A 246 7.92 5.47 7.52
N ARG A 247 6.79 6.11 7.88
CA ARG A 247 6.44 7.42 7.31
C ARG A 247 7.56 8.43 7.54
N HIS A 248 8.10 8.50 8.75
CA HIS A 248 9.13 9.47 9.11
C HIS A 248 10.44 9.27 8.33
N LEU A 249 10.84 8.03 8.08
CA LEU A 249 12.02 7.76 7.25
C LEU A 249 11.76 8.13 5.80
N LEU A 250 10.61 7.72 5.25
CA LEU A 250 10.25 7.97 3.85
C LEU A 250 10.08 9.45 3.53
N GLN A 251 9.52 10.24 4.44
CA GLN A 251 9.31 11.68 4.23
C GLN A 251 10.63 12.49 4.25
N ILE A 252 11.71 11.93 4.81
CA ILE A 252 13.01 12.60 4.93
C ILE A 252 13.95 12.08 3.83
N ASP A 253 14.14 10.77 3.75
CA ASP A 253 15.15 10.18 2.87
C ASP A 253 14.63 8.86 2.25
N PRO A 254 13.73 8.96 1.25
CA PRO A 254 13.13 7.79 0.62
C PRO A 254 14.19 6.95 -0.13
N HIS A 255 15.28 7.56 -0.61
CA HIS A 255 16.28 6.86 -1.39
C HIS A 255 17.19 5.96 -0.56
N ARG A 256 17.44 6.26 0.72
CA ARG A 256 18.09 5.29 1.62
C ARG A 256 17.29 4.01 1.77
N PHE A 257 15.96 4.13 1.87
CA PHE A 257 15.06 2.99 1.90
C PHE A 257 15.12 2.23 0.56
N ILE A 258 14.99 2.93 -0.57
CA ILE A 258 15.02 2.31 -1.91
C ILE A 258 16.37 1.62 -2.19
N GLU A 259 17.51 2.22 -1.84
CA GLU A 259 18.82 1.62 -2.02
C GLU A 259 18.98 0.36 -1.14
N GLY A 260 18.54 0.40 0.12
CA GLY A 260 18.57 -0.78 1.00
C GLY A 260 17.74 -1.94 0.44
N MET A 261 16.55 -1.63 -0.09
CA MET A 261 15.67 -2.59 -0.77
C MET A 261 16.36 -3.21 -2.00
N LEU A 262 17.03 -2.40 -2.82
CA LEU A 262 17.74 -2.88 -4.02
C LEU A 262 18.99 -3.71 -3.68
N ILE A 263 19.72 -3.35 -2.62
CA ILE A 263 20.84 -4.16 -2.12
C ILE A 263 20.33 -5.52 -1.66
N ALA A 264 19.21 -5.57 -0.92
CA ALA A 264 18.59 -6.83 -0.52
C ALA A 264 18.22 -7.70 -1.72
N ALA A 265 17.61 -7.08 -2.74
CA ALA A 265 17.24 -7.76 -3.97
C ALA A 265 18.46 -8.33 -4.70
N GLU A 266 19.55 -7.58 -4.80
CA GLU A 266 20.79 -7.99 -5.46
C GLU A 266 21.53 -9.11 -4.70
N VAL A 267 21.58 -9.05 -3.37
CA VAL A 267 22.21 -10.09 -2.54
C VAL A 267 21.43 -11.39 -2.57
N VAL A 268 20.09 -11.32 -2.49
CA VAL A 268 19.21 -12.49 -2.44
C VAL A 268 18.90 -13.05 -3.84
N GLY A 269 19.13 -12.27 -4.91
CA GLY A 269 18.82 -12.67 -6.28
C GLY A 269 17.32 -12.65 -6.56
N VAL A 270 16.69 -11.52 -6.26
CA VAL A 270 15.26 -11.27 -6.46
C VAL A 270 14.98 -10.84 -7.89
N GLU A 271 13.96 -11.45 -8.51
CA GLU A 271 13.51 -11.13 -9.86
C GLU A 271 12.65 -9.88 -9.91
N LYS A 272 11.78 -9.68 -8.90
CA LYS A 272 10.83 -8.57 -8.86
C LYS A 272 10.50 -8.13 -7.44
N ILE A 273 10.30 -6.82 -7.27
CA ILE A 273 10.02 -6.17 -5.99
C ILE A 273 8.60 -5.62 -5.96
N TYR A 274 7.92 -5.82 -4.84
CA TYR A 274 6.61 -5.25 -4.54
C TYR A 274 6.72 -4.41 -3.27
N ILE A 275 6.33 -3.15 -3.32
CA ILE A 275 6.26 -2.27 -2.15
C ILE A 275 4.79 -2.14 -1.79
N TYR A 276 4.38 -2.61 -0.61
CA TYR A 276 3.01 -2.49 -0.13
C TYR A 276 2.91 -1.31 0.83
N LEU A 277 2.17 -0.28 0.43
CA LEU A 277 2.01 0.95 1.19
C LEU A 277 0.55 1.12 1.61
N ARG A 278 0.31 1.36 2.90
CA ARG A 278 -1.04 1.66 3.40
C ARG A 278 -1.68 2.85 2.69
N ASP A 279 -3.00 2.89 2.64
CA ASP A 279 -3.71 3.94 1.90
C ASP A 279 -3.54 5.33 2.53
N GLU A 280 -3.48 5.37 3.85
CA GLU A 280 -3.45 6.59 4.67
C GLU A 280 -2.19 7.42 4.43
N TYR A 281 -1.16 6.85 3.82
CA TYR A 281 0.08 7.53 3.47
C TYR A 281 0.04 8.06 2.04
N ALA A 282 -1.02 8.82 1.71
CA ALA A 282 -1.25 9.35 0.37
C ALA A 282 -0.11 10.28 -0.12
N GLY A 283 0.41 11.18 0.73
CA GLY A 283 1.56 12.02 0.39
C GLY A 283 2.84 11.22 0.15
N ILE A 284 3.10 10.19 0.96
CA ILE A 284 4.24 9.27 0.74
C ILE A 284 4.06 8.46 -0.55
N ARG A 285 2.83 8.07 -0.88
CA ARG A 285 2.53 7.38 -2.15
C ARG A 285 2.85 8.27 -3.34
N ALA A 286 2.49 9.56 -3.26
CA ALA A 286 2.82 10.54 -4.30
C ALA A 286 4.35 10.73 -4.41
N LEU A 287 5.05 10.84 -3.28
CA LEU A 287 6.50 10.90 -3.20
C LEU A 287 7.16 9.68 -3.85
N LEU A 288 6.80 8.47 -3.42
CA LEU A 288 7.39 7.23 -3.94
C LEU A 288 7.10 7.05 -5.44
N ARG A 289 5.92 7.44 -5.93
CA ARG A 289 5.64 7.41 -7.38
C ARG A 289 6.60 8.29 -8.15
N ARG A 290 6.80 9.55 -7.71
CA ARG A 290 7.75 10.49 -8.31
C ARG A 290 9.17 9.92 -8.31
N GLU A 291 9.69 9.57 -7.14
CA GLU A 291 11.08 9.12 -6.99
C GLU A 291 11.36 7.78 -7.68
N LEU A 292 10.38 6.87 -7.73
CA LEU A 292 10.52 5.61 -8.48
C LEU A 292 10.48 5.85 -10.00
N THR A 293 9.68 6.81 -10.49
CA THR A 293 9.73 7.20 -11.90
C THR A 293 11.11 7.74 -12.25
N ASP A 294 11.63 8.70 -11.48
CA ASP A 294 12.95 9.29 -11.74
C ASP A 294 14.07 8.24 -11.69
N LEU A 295 14.00 7.30 -10.74
CA LEU A 295 14.93 6.16 -10.66
C LEU A 295 14.85 5.21 -11.85
N LEU A 296 13.64 4.90 -12.33
CA LEU A 296 13.43 3.96 -13.44
C LEU A 296 13.75 4.58 -14.80
N ASP A 297 13.64 5.90 -14.93
CA ASP A 297 13.94 6.64 -16.16
C ASP A 297 15.45 6.82 -16.38
N ASP A 298 16.25 6.98 -15.33
CA ASP A 298 17.71 7.05 -15.40
C ASP A 298 18.37 6.16 -14.33
N PRO A 299 18.29 4.82 -14.43
CA PRO A 299 18.72 3.93 -13.37
C PRO A 299 20.26 3.92 -13.22
N PRO A 300 20.79 3.90 -11.99
CA PRO A 300 22.24 3.94 -11.76
C PRO A 300 22.94 2.64 -12.16
N CYS A 301 22.19 1.55 -12.31
CA CYS A 301 22.63 0.22 -12.74
C CYS A 301 21.40 -0.63 -13.11
N ALA A 302 21.57 -1.92 -13.41
CA ALA A 302 20.42 -2.77 -13.76
C ALA A 302 19.49 -2.93 -12.55
N LEU A 303 18.18 -2.69 -12.71
CA LEU A 303 17.20 -2.81 -11.64
C LEU A 303 16.19 -3.92 -11.95
N PRO A 304 15.77 -4.72 -10.96
CA PRO A 304 14.59 -5.57 -11.12
C PRO A 304 13.34 -4.69 -11.27
N PRO A 305 12.25 -5.20 -11.89
CA PRO A 305 10.98 -4.49 -11.90
C PRO A 305 10.50 -4.20 -10.47
N ILE A 306 9.99 -2.99 -10.26
CA ILE A 306 9.45 -2.51 -8.97
C ILE A 306 7.98 -2.16 -9.16
N GLU A 307 7.13 -2.62 -8.25
CA GLU A 307 5.71 -2.33 -8.27
C GLU A 307 5.25 -1.80 -6.91
N LEU A 308 4.79 -0.55 -6.88
CA LEU A 308 4.14 0.04 -5.71
C LEU A 308 2.67 -0.39 -5.68
N ARG A 309 2.26 -1.03 -4.58
CA ARG A 309 0.90 -1.49 -4.29
C ARG A 309 0.27 -0.66 -3.20
N ARG A 310 -0.98 -0.28 -3.42
CA ARG A 310 -1.79 0.51 -2.49
C ARG A 310 -2.63 -0.45 -1.66
N GLY A 311 -2.46 -0.41 -0.33
CA GLY A 311 -3.35 -1.08 0.61
C GLY A 311 -4.70 -0.37 0.72
N ALA A 312 -5.68 -1.01 1.35
CA ALA A 312 -7.06 -0.52 1.42
C ALA A 312 -7.63 -0.48 2.86
N GLY A 313 -6.77 -0.20 3.86
CA GLY A 313 -7.20 0.04 5.24
C GLY A 313 -7.55 -1.23 6.02
N ALA A 314 -6.64 -2.20 6.06
CA ALA A 314 -6.83 -3.42 6.85
C ALA A 314 -5.58 -3.69 7.70
N TYR A 315 -5.66 -3.41 9.01
CA TYR A 315 -4.56 -3.61 9.98
C TYR A 315 -3.89 -4.99 9.89
N ILE A 316 -4.69 -6.03 9.64
CA ILE A 316 -4.20 -7.40 9.51
C ILE A 316 -3.21 -7.58 8.33
N CYS A 317 -3.24 -6.70 7.32
CA CYS A 317 -2.30 -6.72 6.21
C CYS A 317 -0.89 -6.29 6.60
N GLY A 318 -0.66 -5.79 7.82
CA GLY A 318 0.68 -5.67 8.38
C GLY A 318 1.33 -7.04 8.70
N GLU A 319 0.53 -8.12 8.80
CA GLU A 319 1.05 -9.48 8.93
C GLU A 319 1.64 -9.96 7.59
N GLU A 320 2.80 -10.61 7.67
CA GLU A 320 3.63 -11.01 6.53
C GLU A 320 2.83 -11.69 5.40
N SER A 321 2.06 -12.73 5.73
CA SER A 321 1.33 -13.52 4.73
C SER A 321 0.00 -12.91 4.30
N ALA A 322 -0.66 -12.14 5.18
CA ALA A 322 -1.85 -11.37 4.84
C ALA A 322 -1.55 -10.26 3.82
N MET A 323 -0.41 -9.56 3.97
CA MET A 323 0.08 -8.60 2.99
C MET A 323 0.22 -9.23 1.61
N LEU A 324 0.78 -10.44 1.56
CA LEU A 324 0.98 -11.21 0.33
C LEU A 324 -0.36 -11.53 -0.35
N GLU A 325 -1.37 -11.97 0.41
CA GLU A 325 -2.72 -12.18 -0.14
C GLU A 325 -3.33 -10.89 -0.70
N SER A 326 -3.11 -9.75 -0.04
CA SER A 326 -3.53 -8.44 -0.55
C SER A 326 -2.84 -8.08 -1.88
N ILE A 327 -1.51 -8.22 -1.96
CA ILE A 327 -0.74 -8.03 -3.21
C ILE A 327 -1.25 -8.95 -4.33
N GLU A 328 -1.71 -10.15 -4.00
CA GLU A 328 -2.30 -11.12 -4.94
C GLU A 328 -3.78 -10.84 -5.30
N GLY A 329 -4.33 -9.70 -4.87
CA GLY A 329 -5.71 -9.32 -5.15
C GLY A 329 -6.72 -10.23 -4.46
N LYS A 330 -6.47 -10.59 -3.21
CA LYS A 330 -7.36 -11.38 -2.35
C LYS A 330 -7.66 -10.63 -1.06
N ARG A 331 -8.52 -11.22 -0.23
CA ARG A 331 -8.67 -10.82 1.18
C ARG A 331 -7.34 -11.03 1.90
N GLY A 332 -6.90 -10.04 2.67
CA GLY A 332 -5.67 -10.10 3.48
C GLY A 332 -5.82 -11.00 4.70
N MET A 333 -6.10 -12.29 4.50
CA MET A 333 -6.18 -13.30 5.56
C MET A 333 -4.80 -13.98 5.71
N PRO A 334 -4.26 -14.09 6.93
CA PRO A 334 -3.01 -14.81 7.14
C PRO A 334 -3.09 -16.24 6.60
N ARG A 335 -2.02 -16.68 5.94
CA ARG A 335 -1.90 -18.05 5.42
C ARG A 335 -1.70 -19.04 6.55
N LEU A 336 -2.29 -20.23 6.40
CA LEU A 336 -1.94 -21.37 7.23
C LEU A 336 -0.49 -21.76 6.95
N ARG A 337 0.29 -21.95 8.02
CA ARG A 337 1.69 -22.37 7.95
C ARG A 337 1.83 -23.78 8.56
N PRO A 338 2.66 -24.67 7.99
CA PRO A 338 3.43 -24.54 6.74
C PRO A 338 2.57 -24.64 5.46
N PRO A 339 3.08 -24.22 4.28
CA PRO A 339 4.45 -23.74 4.01
C PRO A 339 4.70 -22.29 4.45
N TYR A 340 5.96 -21.97 4.75
CA TYR A 340 6.38 -20.59 5.06
C TYR A 340 6.57 -19.78 3.77
N ILE A 341 6.42 -18.45 3.86
CA ILE A 341 6.50 -17.57 2.68
C ILE A 341 7.89 -17.53 2.03
N ALA A 342 8.93 -17.89 2.81
CA ALA A 342 10.28 -18.02 2.30
C ALA A 342 10.36 -19.12 1.23
N GLU A 343 9.52 -20.15 1.31
CA GLU A 343 9.41 -21.24 0.33
C GLU A 343 8.27 -20.98 -0.66
N HIS A 344 7.09 -20.61 -0.15
CA HIS A 344 5.86 -20.39 -0.92
C HIS A 344 5.18 -19.07 -0.50
N GLY A 345 5.71 -17.96 -1.00
CA GLY A 345 5.20 -16.60 -0.78
C GLY A 345 4.38 -16.08 -1.96
N LEU A 346 4.68 -14.88 -2.42
CA LEU A 346 3.98 -14.21 -3.53
C LEU A 346 3.91 -15.10 -4.77
N PHE A 347 2.71 -15.30 -5.28
CA PHE A 347 2.42 -16.11 -6.47
C PHE A 347 2.97 -17.53 -6.38
N GLY A 348 3.05 -18.08 -5.16
CA GLY A 348 3.59 -19.41 -4.88
C GLY A 348 5.12 -19.50 -4.97
N ARG A 349 5.83 -18.38 -5.09
CA ARG A 349 7.29 -18.32 -5.25
C ARG A 349 7.99 -17.96 -3.93
N PRO A 350 9.25 -18.40 -3.73
CA PRO A 350 10.07 -17.98 -2.60
C PRO A 350 10.10 -16.46 -2.46
N THR A 351 9.72 -15.95 -1.30
CA THR A 351 9.58 -14.51 -1.09
C THR A 351 10.34 -14.05 0.14
N LEU A 352 11.23 -13.08 -0.05
CA LEU A 352 11.76 -12.27 1.02
C LEU A 352 10.71 -11.21 1.36
N GLU A 353 10.21 -11.22 2.58
CA GLU A 353 9.47 -10.07 3.10
C GLU A 353 10.38 -9.22 3.98
N HIS A 354 10.19 -7.90 3.96
CA HIS A 354 10.91 -6.99 4.83
C HIS A 354 10.05 -5.79 5.21
N ASN A 355 10.15 -5.33 6.46
CA ASN A 355 9.77 -3.97 6.84
C ASN A 355 10.84 -2.98 6.39
#